data_AF-A0A6N9A9P5-F1
#
_entry.id   AF-A0A6N9A9P5-F1
#
_cell.length_a   1.000
_cell.length_b   1.000
_cell.length_c   1.000
_cell.angle_alpha   90.00
_cell.angle_beta   90.00
_cell.angle_gamma   90.00
#
_symmetry.space_group_name_H-M   'P 1'
#
loop_
_entity.id
_entity.type
_entity.pdbx_description
1 polymer ?
#
loop_
_entity_poly.entity_id
_entity_poly.type
_entity_poly.pdbx_seq_one_letter_code
_entity_poly.pdbx_strand_id
1 'polypeptide(L)'
;MSKRAADDPRHPANLAEQNRADVEAHRPAPLASVNEDSWGAKCPKCGHRERLRVVARIWVDLTDDGSVPSDAPGRGDHEWEDDAMTECPKCDHMAPWAAFRTAGSSKPAPHQT
;
A
#
# COMPACT_ATOMS: atom_id res chain seq x y z
N MET A 1 -12.63 59.63 -23.02
CA MET A 1 -13.56 58.53 -22.73
C MET A 1 -12.90 57.24 -23.21
N SER A 2 -12.32 56.43 -22.33
CA SER A 2 -11.91 55.06 -22.70
C SER A 2 -12.19 54.13 -21.52
N LYS A 3 -13.17 53.27 -21.72
CA LYS A 3 -13.66 52.29 -20.73
C LYS A 3 -12.70 51.10 -20.67
N ARG A 4 -12.44 50.66 -19.43
CA ARG A 4 -12.31 49.25 -18.98
C ARG A 4 -11.18 48.41 -19.60
N ALA A 5 -10.06 48.33 -18.88
CA ALA A 5 -9.16 47.17 -18.93
C ALA A 5 -9.37 46.22 -17.73
N ALA A 6 -10.06 46.66 -16.67
CA ALA A 6 -10.29 45.88 -15.45
C ALA A 6 -11.39 44.80 -15.58
N ASP A 7 -12.11 44.76 -16.70
CA ASP A 7 -13.21 43.81 -16.98
C ASP A 7 -12.79 42.71 -17.99
N ASP A 8 -11.50 42.52 -18.27
CA ASP A 8 -11.06 41.36 -19.06
C ASP A 8 -10.97 40.12 -18.13
N PRO A 9 -11.73 39.05 -18.38
CA PRO A 9 -11.66 37.81 -17.57
C PRO A 9 -10.28 37.14 -17.62
N ARG A 10 -9.38 37.56 -18.53
CA ARG A 10 -8.00 37.07 -18.61
C ARG A 10 -6.97 38.05 -18.02
N HIS A 11 -7.42 39.10 -17.31
CA HIS A 11 -6.52 40.01 -16.61
C HIS A 11 -5.73 39.26 -15.52
N PRO A 12 -4.41 39.48 -15.35
CA PRO A 12 -3.55 38.67 -14.48
C PRO A 12 -3.97 38.68 -13.00
N ALA A 13 -4.62 39.76 -12.54
CA ALA A 13 -5.19 39.82 -11.19
C ALA A 13 -6.37 38.84 -11.00
N ASN A 14 -7.23 38.71 -12.02
CA ASN A 14 -8.39 37.82 -12.01
C ASN A 14 -7.96 36.35 -12.14
N LEU A 15 -6.91 36.08 -12.93
CA LEU A 15 -6.32 34.75 -13.08
C LEU A 15 -5.77 34.19 -11.75
N ALA A 16 -5.13 35.03 -10.94
CA ALA A 16 -4.60 34.59 -9.64
C ALA A 16 -5.72 34.25 -8.64
N GLU A 17 -6.83 34.98 -8.70
CA GLU A 17 -8.02 34.71 -7.89
C GLU A 17 -8.76 33.46 -8.38
N GLN A 18 -8.93 33.29 -9.70
CA GLN A 18 -9.45 32.07 -10.32
C GLN A 18 -8.60 30.85 -9.95
N ASN A 19 -7.28 30.93 -10.11
CA ASN A 19 -6.38 29.82 -9.81
C ASN A 19 -6.45 29.42 -8.32
N ARG A 20 -6.60 30.37 -7.40
CA ARG A 20 -6.77 30.07 -5.96
C ARG A 20 -8.11 29.38 -5.68
N ALA A 21 -9.19 29.84 -6.31
CA ALA A 21 -10.50 29.23 -6.19
C ALA A 21 -10.52 27.81 -6.78
N ASP A 22 -9.88 27.61 -7.93
CA ASP A 22 -9.79 26.31 -8.59
C ASP A 22 -8.95 25.32 -7.78
N VAL A 23 -7.85 25.76 -7.16
CA VAL A 23 -7.01 24.92 -6.28
C VAL A 23 -7.76 24.51 -5.02
N GLU A 24 -8.56 25.38 -4.41
CA GLU A 24 -9.37 25.03 -3.23
C GLU A 24 -10.56 24.14 -3.61
N ALA A 25 -11.22 24.40 -4.74
CA ALA A 25 -12.34 23.59 -5.25
C ALA A 25 -11.90 22.17 -5.67
N HIS A 26 -10.66 22.03 -6.15
CA HIS A 26 -10.05 20.74 -6.48
C HIS A 26 -9.11 20.24 -5.38
N ARG A 27 -9.16 20.82 -4.17
CA ARG A 27 -8.38 20.30 -3.05
C ARG A 27 -8.90 18.91 -2.75
N PRO A 28 -8.11 17.84 -2.97
CA PRO A 28 -8.58 16.50 -2.67
C PRO A 28 -8.95 16.45 -1.19
N ALA A 29 -10.03 15.73 -0.87
CA ALA A 29 -10.38 15.43 0.51
C ALA A 29 -9.13 14.91 1.24
N PRO A 30 -8.93 15.23 2.54
CA PRO A 30 -7.85 14.62 3.30
C PRO A 30 -7.94 13.11 3.08
N LEU A 31 -6.81 12.49 2.70
CA LEU A 31 -6.68 11.07 2.45
C LEU A 31 -6.96 10.31 3.76
N ALA A 32 -8.22 10.27 4.17
CA ALA A 32 -8.72 9.49 5.28
C ALA A 32 -8.86 8.04 4.80
N SER A 33 -7.72 7.42 4.53
CA SER A 33 -7.51 5.98 4.62
C SER A 33 -6.01 5.75 4.56
N VAL A 34 -5.30 6.10 5.63
CA VAL A 34 -3.96 5.57 5.86
C VAL A 34 -4.09 4.06 5.93
N ASN A 35 -3.71 3.40 4.83
CA ASN A 35 -3.28 2.02 4.70
C ASN A 35 -3.50 1.18 5.96
N GLU A 36 -4.73 0.73 6.21
CA GLU A 36 -4.83 -0.54 6.89
C GLU A 36 -4.31 -1.54 5.88
N ASP A 37 -3.14 -2.12 6.14
CA ASP A 37 -2.68 -3.30 5.41
C ASP A 37 -3.88 -4.24 5.33
N SER A 38 -4.30 -4.58 4.11
CA SER A 38 -5.52 -5.33 3.82
C SER A 38 -5.62 -6.69 4.55
N TRP A 39 -4.52 -7.09 5.19
CA TRP A 39 -4.31 -8.29 5.98
C TRP A 39 -4.67 -8.12 7.46
N GLY A 40 -5.03 -6.92 7.93
CA GLY A 40 -5.38 -6.64 9.32
C GLY A 40 -4.28 -7.10 10.29
N ALA A 41 -3.03 -6.77 9.99
CA ALA A 41 -1.87 -7.19 10.76
C ALA A 41 -1.19 -6.00 11.44
N LYS A 42 -0.60 -6.24 12.61
CA LYS A 42 0.12 -5.26 13.41
C LYS A 42 1.23 -5.96 14.19
N CYS A 43 2.43 -5.35 14.21
CA CYS A 43 3.48 -5.78 15.12
C CYS A 43 3.00 -5.72 16.57
N PRO A 44 3.04 -6.83 17.34
CA PRO A 44 2.58 -6.85 18.71
C PRO A 44 3.49 -6.04 19.64
N LYS A 45 4.76 -5.83 19.26
CA LYS A 45 5.74 -5.10 20.05
C LYS A 45 5.65 -3.57 19.91
N CYS A 46 5.61 -3.06 18.67
CA CYS A 46 5.70 -1.61 18.41
C CYS A 46 4.47 -1.00 17.74
N GLY A 47 3.48 -1.81 17.39
CA GLY A 47 2.26 -1.34 16.75
C GLY A 47 2.39 -0.98 15.27
N HIS A 48 3.56 -1.18 14.65
CA HIS A 48 3.74 -0.93 13.21
C HIS A 48 2.85 -1.85 12.38
N ARG A 49 2.20 -1.28 11.36
CA ARG A 49 1.21 -1.98 10.55
C ARG A 49 1.71 -2.33 9.14
N GLU A 50 2.56 -1.50 8.56
CA GLU A 50 2.93 -1.59 7.14
C GLU A 50 4.12 -2.53 6.88
N ARG A 51 4.10 -3.22 5.73
CA ARG A 51 5.26 -3.92 5.12
C ARG A 51 5.95 -4.93 6.04
N LEU A 52 5.17 -5.71 6.78
CA LEU A 52 5.71 -6.88 7.49
C LEU A 52 6.39 -7.83 6.51
N ARG A 53 7.54 -8.40 6.88
CA ARG A 53 8.26 -9.38 6.06
C ARG A 53 7.89 -10.77 6.55
N VAL A 54 7.35 -11.61 5.69
CA VAL A 54 6.95 -12.98 6.04
C VAL A 54 7.76 -13.98 5.23
N VAL A 55 8.15 -15.07 5.89
CA VAL A 55 8.82 -16.19 5.23
C VAL A 55 7.78 -17.05 4.51
N ALA A 56 7.84 -17.10 3.18
CA ALA A 56 7.05 -18.02 2.36
C ALA A 56 7.88 -19.25 1.97
N ARG A 57 7.23 -20.42 1.91
CA ARG A 57 7.82 -21.64 1.34
C ARG A 57 7.27 -21.79 -0.07
N ILE A 58 8.14 -21.67 -1.07
CA ILE A 58 7.76 -21.71 -2.48
C ILE A 58 8.52 -22.84 -3.18
N TRP A 59 7.95 -23.40 -4.24
CA TRP A 59 8.72 -24.23 -5.15
C TRP A 59 9.43 -23.33 -6.15
N VAL A 60 10.69 -23.67 -6.42
CA VAL A 60 11.50 -22.99 -7.43
C VAL A 60 12.02 -24.03 -8.42
N ASP A 61 12.10 -23.61 -9.68
CA ASP A 61 12.81 -24.34 -10.71
C ASP A 61 14.26 -23.86 -10.75
N LEU A 62 15.18 -24.81 -10.74
CA LEU A 62 16.61 -24.54 -10.84
C LEU A 62 16.97 -24.39 -12.32
N THR A 63 17.65 -23.30 -12.64
CA THR A 63 18.13 -22.96 -13.98
C THR A 63 19.65 -22.80 -13.96
N ASP A 64 20.26 -22.74 -15.13
CA ASP A 64 21.71 -22.50 -15.25
C ASP A 64 22.12 -21.12 -14.68
N ASP A 65 21.17 -20.16 -14.63
CA ASP A 65 21.37 -18.80 -14.11
C ASP A 65 20.87 -18.60 -12.66
N GLY A 66 20.38 -19.66 -12.00
CA GLY A 66 19.95 -19.61 -10.60
C GLY A 66 18.63 -20.34 -10.34
N SER A 67 17.66 -19.64 -9.75
CA SER A 67 16.35 -20.21 -9.41
C SER A 67 15.24 -19.24 -9.74
N VAL A 68 14.13 -19.74 -10.27
CA VAL A 68 12.91 -18.98 -10.54
C VAL A 68 11.72 -19.64 -9.85
N PRO A 69 10.69 -18.90 -9.41
CA PRO A 69 9.45 -19.52 -8.93
C PRO A 69 8.90 -20.49 -9.98
N SER A 70 8.47 -21.67 -9.54
CA SER A 70 8.01 -22.68 -10.48
C SER A 70 6.70 -22.27 -11.15
N ASP A 71 6.59 -22.45 -12.45
CA ASP A 71 5.37 -22.22 -13.23
C ASP A 71 4.42 -23.44 -13.22
N ALA A 72 4.82 -24.53 -12.55
CA ALA A 72 3.95 -25.68 -12.34
C ALA A 72 2.68 -25.29 -11.54
N PRO A 73 1.49 -25.75 -11.96
CA PRO A 73 0.23 -25.42 -11.29
C PRO A 73 0.26 -25.73 -9.79
N GLY A 74 -0.05 -24.71 -8.97
CA GLY A 74 -0.09 -24.81 -7.50
C GLY A 74 1.29 -24.89 -6.82
N ARG A 75 2.38 -24.58 -7.53
CA ARG A 75 3.75 -24.62 -6.99
C ARG A 75 4.46 -23.26 -6.98
N GLY A 76 4.04 -22.32 -7.81
CA GLY A 76 4.63 -20.97 -7.92
C GLY A 76 4.08 -19.93 -6.94
N ASP A 77 3.05 -20.27 -6.17
CA ASP A 77 2.32 -19.29 -5.35
C ASP A 77 3.18 -18.86 -4.15
N HIS A 78 3.28 -17.55 -3.90
CA HIS A 78 4.06 -16.97 -2.81
C HIS A 78 3.24 -16.83 -1.52
N GLU A 79 2.39 -17.81 -1.23
CA GLU A 79 1.59 -17.82 -0.01
C GLU A 79 2.38 -18.23 1.22
N TRP A 80 1.88 -17.82 2.39
CA TRP A 80 2.43 -18.21 3.69
C TRP A 80 1.36 -18.82 4.59
N GLU A 81 1.83 -19.50 5.62
CA GLU A 81 1.03 -20.13 6.66
C GLU A 81 1.07 -19.31 7.96
N ASP A 82 0.17 -19.60 8.90
CA ASP A 82 0.10 -18.89 10.19
C ASP A 82 1.34 -19.08 11.07
N ASP A 83 2.06 -20.18 10.87
CA ASP A 83 3.32 -20.49 11.56
C ASP A 83 4.54 -19.85 10.87
N ALA A 84 4.36 -19.20 9.72
CA ALA A 84 5.44 -18.53 9.00
C ALA A 84 6.10 -17.45 9.85
N MET A 85 7.43 -17.51 9.95
CA MET A 85 8.17 -16.46 10.65
C MET A 85 7.97 -15.12 9.97
N THR A 86 7.64 -14.11 10.78
CA THR A 86 7.35 -12.75 10.35
C THR A 86 8.23 -11.77 11.13
N GLU A 87 8.82 -10.82 10.42
CA GLU A 87 9.68 -9.77 10.95
C GLU A 87 8.99 -8.41 10.82
N CYS A 88 9.02 -7.63 11.91
CA CYS A 88 8.66 -6.22 11.87
C CYS A 88 9.87 -5.37 11.46
N PRO A 89 9.86 -4.70 10.29
CA PRO A 89 11.01 -3.93 9.80
C PRO A 89 11.32 -2.66 10.61
N LYS A 90 10.43 -2.27 11.54
CA LYS A 90 10.60 -1.07 12.37
C LYS A 90 11.35 -1.34 13.68
N CYS A 91 11.22 -2.54 14.24
CA CYS A 91 11.71 -2.85 15.59
C CYS A 91 12.37 -4.23 15.72
N ASP A 92 12.58 -4.88 14.58
CA ASP A 92 13.22 -6.18 14.38
C ASP A 92 12.60 -7.31 15.22
N HIS A 93 11.35 -7.13 15.65
CA HIS A 93 10.63 -8.17 16.35
C HIS A 93 10.27 -9.29 15.38
N MET A 94 10.64 -10.51 15.76
CA MET A 94 10.32 -11.72 15.03
C MET A 94 9.35 -12.60 15.83
N ALA A 95 8.28 -13.06 15.17
CA ALA A 95 7.32 -14.02 15.71
C ALA A 95 6.58 -14.71 14.55
N PRO A 96 5.83 -15.81 14.79
CA PRO A 96 4.94 -16.38 13.78
C PRO A 96 3.89 -15.38 13.29
N TRP A 97 3.46 -15.48 12.02
CA TRP A 97 2.45 -14.61 11.41
C TRP A 97 1.17 -14.49 12.25
N ALA A 98 0.74 -15.58 12.89
CA ALA A 98 -0.38 -15.61 13.81
C ALA A 98 -0.30 -14.54 14.93
N ALA A 99 0.89 -14.21 15.42
CA ALA A 99 1.10 -13.20 16.46
C ALA A 99 0.91 -11.76 15.95
N PHE A 100 0.98 -11.55 14.64
CA PHE A 100 0.78 -10.24 14.00
C PHE A 100 -0.67 -10.01 13.58
N ARG A 101 -1.46 -11.07 13.39
CA ARG A 101 -2.87 -10.94 12.99
C ARG A 101 -3.72 -10.30 14.09
N THR A 102 -4.53 -9.33 13.72
CA THR A 102 -5.60 -8.83 14.61
C THR A 102 -6.78 -9.80 14.59
N ALA A 103 -7.49 -9.92 15.72
CA ALA A 103 -8.65 -10.79 15.81
C ALA A 103 -9.68 -10.42 14.73
N GLY A 104 -10.02 -11.39 13.88
CA GLY A 104 -10.98 -11.21 12.78
C GLY A 104 -10.35 -11.03 11.39
N SER A 105 -9.03 -10.84 11.26
CA SER A 105 -8.39 -10.88 9.94
C SER A 105 -8.14 -12.33 9.51
N SER A 106 -8.76 -12.80 8.43
CA SER A 106 -8.48 -14.10 7.82
C SER A 106 -7.43 -13.94 6.71
N LYS A 107 -6.60 -14.97 6.47
CA LYS A 107 -5.83 -15.07 5.22
C LYS A 107 -6.84 -14.93 4.05
N PRO A 108 -6.71 -13.95 3.14
CA PRO A 108 -7.52 -13.90 1.93
C PRO A 108 -7.30 -15.19 1.15
N ALA A 109 -8.36 -15.67 0.51
CA ALA A 109 -8.28 -16.85 -0.33
C ALA A 109 -7.15 -16.68 -1.37
N PRO A 110 -6.46 -17.78 -1.75
CA PRO A 110 -5.48 -17.72 -2.82
C PRO A 110 -6.07 -16.98 -4.01
N HIS A 111 -5.30 -16.01 -4.53
CA HIS A 111 -5.63 -15.39 -5.80
C HIS A 111 -5.64 -16.51 -6.84
N GLN A 112 -6.84 -16.95 -7.24
CA GLN A 112 -7.01 -17.84 -8.37
C GLN A 112 -6.62 -17.04 -9.62
N THR A 113 -5.38 -17.23 -10.07
CA THR A 113 -4.91 -16.81 -11.40
C THR A 113 -5.29 -17.85 -12.45
#